data_AF-A0A920KKW3-F1
#
_entry.id   AF-A0A920KKW3-F1
#
_cell.length_a   1.000
_cell.length_b   1.000
_cell.length_c   1.000
_cell.angle_alpha   90.00
_cell.angle_beta   90.00
_cell.angle_gamma   90.00
#
_symmetry.space_group_name_H-M   'P 1'
#
loop_
_entity.id
_entity.type
_entity.pdbx_description
1 polymer ?
#
loop_
_entity_poly.entity_id
_entity_poly.type
_entity_poly.pdbx_seq_one_letter_code
_entity_poly.pdbx_strand_id
1 'polypeptide(L)'
;MVGTGYKANVSGKTLVLSLGYSHDINFKIPEGITAKVEKNIVSISGTSKQLVGQVAAEIKSFRKPEPYKGKGVRYEGERIYRKEGKKK
;
A
#
# COMPACT_ATOMS: atom_id res chain seq x y z
N MET A 1 -0.73 2.91 5.08
CA MET A 1 -2.03 2.24 4.79
C MET A 1 -3.05 2.62 5.84
N VAL A 2 -4.33 2.72 5.48
CA VAL A 2 -5.41 3.11 6.41
C VAL A 2 -6.54 2.09 6.30
N GLY A 3 -6.88 1.44 7.41
CA GLY A 3 -7.95 0.44 7.47
C GLY A 3 -7.74 -0.56 8.59
N THR A 4 -8.81 -0.95 9.27
CA THR A 4 -8.78 -1.97 10.33
C THR A 4 -8.51 -3.34 9.69
N GLY A 5 -7.48 -4.05 10.18
CA GLY A 5 -7.10 -5.37 9.68
C GLY A 5 -6.10 -5.36 8.50
N TYR A 6 -5.69 -4.19 8.02
CA TYR A 6 -4.65 -4.11 6.99
C TYR A 6 -3.27 -4.26 7.62
N LYS A 7 -2.46 -5.13 7.02
CA LYS A 7 -1.08 -5.40 7.45
C LYS A 7 -0.17 -5.53 6.24
N ALA A 8 1.08 -5.14 6.43
CA ALA A 8 2.16 -5.45 5.50
C ALA A 8 3.26 -6.14 6.29
N ASN A 9 3.96 -7.07 5.66
CA ASN A 9 5.13 -7.70 6.23
C ASN A 9 6.18 -7.91 5.14
N VAL A 10 7.46 -7.77 5.49
CA VAL A 10 8.56 -8.03 4.56
C VAL A 10 9.14 -9.39 4.90
N SER A 11 9.09 -10.32 3.96
CA SER A 11 9.72 -11.64 4.05
C SER A 11 10.85 -11.70 3.02
N GLY A 12 12.06 -11.30 3.44
CA GLY A 12 13.24 -11.24 2.58
C GLY A 12 13.03 -10.31 1.37
N LYS A 13 12.88 -10.90 0.18
CA LYS A 13 12.61 -10.19 -1.10
C LYS A 13 11.12 -10.11 -1.47
N THR A 14 10.21 -10.55 -0.60
CA THR A 14 8.77 -10.54 -0.86
C THR A 14 8.05 -9.65 0.15
N LEU A 15 7.23 -8.72 -0.33
CA LEU A 15 6.32 -7.94 0.48
C LEU A 15 4.96 -8.64 0.53
N VAL A 16 4.57 -9.12 1.70
CA VAL A 16 3.27 -9.77 1.95
C VAL A 16 2.29 -8.71 2.43
N LEU A 17 1.17 -8.58 1.73
CA LEU A 17 0.15 -7.55 1.97
C LEU A 17 -1.19 -8.22 2.29
N SER A 18 -1.66 -8.03 3.53
CA SER A 18 -2.98 -8.43 3.97
C SER A 18 -3.92 -7.22 3.88
N LEU A 19 -4.60 -7.04 2.75
CA LEU A 19 -5.43 -5.85 2.45
C LEU A 19 -6.95 -6.12 2.56
N GLY A 20 -7.34 -7.15 3.32
CA GLY A 20 -8.74 -7.55 3.51
C GLY A 20 -9.32 -8.39 2.37
N TYR A 21 -8.47 -8.99 1.54
CA TYR A 21 -8.82 -10.09 0.65
C TYR A 21 -8.79 -11.42 1.43
N SER A 22 -9.41 -12.46 0.89
CA SER A 22 -9.40 -13.80 1.50
C SER A 22 -8.02 -14.46 1.50
N HIS A 23 -7.09 -13.98 0.67
CA HIS A 23 -5.71 -14.44 0.59
C HIS A 23 -4.75 -13.25 0.67
N ASP A 24 -3.53 -13.51 1.13
CA ASP A 24 -2.46 -12.52 1.15
C ASP A 24 -1.92 -12.24 -0.25
N ILE A 25 -1.55 -10.98 -0.50
CA ILE A 25 -0.94 -10.57 -1.76
C ILE A 25 0.57 -10.57 -1.58
N ASN A 26 1.25 -11.48 -2.28
CA ASN A 26 2.70 -11.59 -2.26
C ASN A 26 3.30 -10.80 -3.42
N PHE A 27 3.85 -9.62 -3.13
CA PHE A 27 4.52 -8.78 -4.10
C PHE A 27 6.04 -9.03 -4.07
N LYS A 28 6.62 -9.44 -5.20
CA LYS A 28 8.07 -9.65 -5.32
C LYS A 28 8.77 -8.31 -5.54
N ILE A 29 9.71 -7.97 -4.66
CA ILE A 29 10.46 -6.72 -4.75
C ILE A 29 11.54 -6.90 -5.85
N PRO A 30 11.57 -6.04 -6.89
CA PRO A 30 12.59 -6.12 -7.93
C PRO A 30 13.97 -5.73 -7.39
N GLU A 31 15.02 -6.16 -8.09
CA GLU A 31 16.40 -5.91 -7.65
C GLU A 31 16.74 -4.41 -7.62
N GLY A 32 17.51 -3.99 -6.63
CA GLY A 32 17.85 -2.58 -6.42
C GLY A 32 16.78 -1.76 -5.67
N ILE A 33 15.71 -2.40 -5.18
CA ILE A 33 14.72 -1.79 -4.29
C ILE A 33 14.73 -2.49 -2.93
N THR A 34 14.67 -1.68 -1.88
CA THR A 34 14.49 -2.10 -0.49
C THR A 34 13.14 -1.60 0.00
N ALA A 35 12.29 -2.52 0.49
CA ALA A 35 11.07 -2.17 1.18
C ALA A 35 11.26 -2.33 2.69
N LYS A 36 10.91 -1.30 3.47
CA LYS A 36 10.81 -1.35 4.92
C LYS A 36 9.36 -1.18 5.32
N VAL A 37 8.90 -1.98 6.27
CA VAL A 37 7.55 -1.86 6.82
C VAL A 37 7.66 -1.49 8.28
N GLU A 38 7.07 -0.35 8.62
CA GLU A 38 6.93 0.11 10.01
C GLU A 38 5.44 0.21 10.34
N LYS A 39 4.95 -0.79 11.07
CA LYS A 39 3.52 -0.95 11.42
C LYS A 39 2.62 -0.98 10.17
N ASN A 40 2.12 0.19 9.76
CA ASN A 40 1.21 0.39 8.64
C ASN A 40 1.80 1.26 7.53
N ILE A 41 3.05 1.69 7.66
CA ILE A 41 3.76 2.53 6.70
C ILE A 41 4.72 1.63 5.94
N VAL A 42 4.63 1.65 4.61
CA VAL A 42 5.55 0.95 3.71
C VAL A 42 6.45 2.00 3.09
N SER A 43 7.74 1.94 3.42
CA SER A 43 8.77 2.81 2.87
C SER A 43 9.54 2.07 1.79
N ILE A 44 9.62 2.65 0.60
CA ILE A 44 10.31 2.08 -0.55
C ILE A 44 11.52 2.95 -0.85
N SER A 45 12.70 2.35 -0.91
CA SER A 45 13.96 3.02 -1.22
C SER A 45 14.67 2.25 -2.32
N GLY A 46 15.41 2.91 -3.20
CA GLY A 46 16.12 2.23 -4.28
C GLY A 46 16.98 3.17 -5.11
N THR A 47 17.73 2.58 -6.04
CA THR A 47 18.72 3.29 -6.86
C THR A 47 18.08 4.16 -7.95
N SER A 48 16.93 3.77 -8.49
CA SER A 48 16.25 4.48 -9.59
C SER A 48 14.88 5.02 -9.18
N LYS A 49 14.67 6.32 -9.41
CA LYS A 49 13.40 7.00 -9.13
C LYS A 49 12.23 6.43 -9.95
N GLN A 50 12.50 5.99 -11.19
CA GLN A 50 11.49 5.36 -12.04
C GLN A 50 10.96 4.07 -11.39
N LEU A 51 11.89 3.19 -11.00
CA LEU A 51 11.56 1.89 -10.43
C LEU A 51 10.87 2.02 -9.06
N VAL A 52 11.34 2.94 -8.22
CA VAL A 52 10.70 3.24 -6.93
C VAL A 52 9.26 3.73 -7.14
N GLY A 53 9.03 4.64 -8.10
CA GLY A 53 7.70 5.14 -8.42
C GLY A 53 6.77 4.05 -8.98
N GLN A 54 7.30 3.20 -9.86
CA GLN A 54 6.54 2.08 -10.44
C GLN A 54 6.10 1.09 -9.36
N VAL A 55 7.01 0.65 -8.50
CA VAL A 55 6.68 -0.29 -7.42
C VAL A 55 5.70 0.33 -6.42
N ALA A 56 5.85 1.61 -6.09
CA ALA A 56 4.90 2.30 -5.23
C ALA A 56 3.49 2.38 -5.86
N ALA A 57 3.41 2.61 -7.17
CA ALA A 57 2.15 2.65 -7.92
C ALA A 57 1.49 1.27 -8.05
N GLU A 58 2.27 0.21 -8.23
CA GLU A 58 1.79 -1.18 -8.23
C GLU A 58 1.18 -1.54 -6.87
N ILE A 59 1.90 -1.25 -5.78
CA ILE A 59 1.41 -1.49 -4.41
C ILE A 59 0.11 -0.73 -4.15
N LYS A 60 0.01 0.53 -4.60
CA LYS A 60 -1.22 1.33 -4.50
C LYS A 60 -2.38 0.76 -5.30
N SER A 61 -2.09 0.14 -6.45
CA SER A 61 -3.12 -0.38 -7.35
C SER A 61 -3.87 -1.58 -6.78
N PHE A 62 -3.25 -2.38 -5.90
CA PHE A 62 -3.92 -3.50 -5.23
C PHE A 62 -5.13 -3.08 -4.40
N ARG A 63 -5.04 -1.96 -3.68
CA ARG A 63 -6.16 -1.43 -2.90
C ARG A 63 -6.14 0.09 -2.89
N LYS A 64 -6.80 0.67 -3.90
CA LYS A 64 -6.99 2.13 -4.00
C LYS A 64 -7.79 2.66 -2.81
N PRO A 65 -7.54 3.90 -2.37
CA PRO A 65 -8.25 4.48 -1.25
C PRO A 65 -9.72 4.72 -1.61
N GLU A 66 -10.63 4.25 -0.76
CA GLU A 66 -12.07 4.36 -0.99
C GLU A 66 -12.58 5.79 -0.77
N PRO A 67 -13.55 6.27 -1.59
CA PRO A 67 -14.01 7.67 -1.57
C PRO A 67 -14.88 8.02 -0.36
N TYR A 68 -15.26 7.08 0.50
CA TYR A 68 -16.09 7.37 1.68
C TYR A 68 -15.24 7.44 2.95
N LYS A 69 -14.61 6.31 3.30
CA LYS A 69 -13.83 6.16 4.54
C LYS A 69 -12.33 6.30 4.34
N GLY A 70 -11.85 6.50 3.11
CA GLY A 70 -10.42 6.61 2.81
C GLY A 70 -9.63 5.34 3.13
N LYS A 71 -10.29 4.19 3.21
CA LYS A 71 -9.63 2.91 3.49
C LYS A 71 -8.85 2.45 2.27
N GLY A 72 -7.62 2.01 2.44
CA GLY A 72 -6.75 1.50 1.39
C GLY A 72 -5.29 1.91 1.54
N VAL A 73 -4.55 1.75 0.45
CA VAL A 73 -3.16 2.19 0.29
C VAL A 73 -3.16 3.60 -0.30
N ARG A 74 -2.46 4.53 0.36
CA ARG A 74 -2.29 5.91 -0.08
C ARG A 74 -0.87 6.36 0.19
N TYR A 75 -0.41 7.38 -0.54
CA TYR A 75 0.84 8.05 -0.21
C TYR A 75 0.69 8.87 1.08
N GLU A 76 1.81 9.09 1.75
CA GLU A 76 1.87 10.01 2.88
C GLU A 76 1.54 11.43 2.38
N GLY A 77 0.61 12.10 3.06
CA GLY A 77 0.12 13.42 2.63
C GLY A 77 -0.88 13.45 1.46
N GLU A 78 -1.24 12.31 0.85
CA GLU A 78 -2.25 12.31 -0.24
C GLU A 78 -3.63 12.74 0.26
N ARG A 79 -4.17 13.78 -0.36
CA ARG A 79 -5.50 14.34 -0.06
C ARG A 79 -6.58 13.54 -0.80
N ILE A 80 -7.38 12.81 -0.02
CA ILE A 80 -8.48 11.98 -0.54
C ILE A 80 -9.78 12.78 -0.45
N TYR A 81 -10.44 12.99 -1.59
CA TYR A 81 -11.78 13.56 -1.63
C TYR A 81 -12.78 12.56 -1.05
N ARG A 82 -13.43 12.94 0.05
CA ARG A 82 -14.44 12.11 0.70
C ARG A 82 -15.83 12.52 0.28
N LYS A 83 -16.66 11.55 -0.12
CA LYS A 83 -18.10 11.70 -0.33
C LYS A 83 -18.84 11.31 0.95
N GLU A 84 -19.93 12.00 1.25
CA GLU A 84 -20.81 11.59 2.34
C GLU A 84 -21.53 10.29 1.95
N GLY A 85 -21.60 9.35 2.91
CA GLY A 85 -22.42 8.16 2.75
C GLY A 85 -23.90 8.51 2.84
N LYS A 86 -24.76 7.74 2.18
CA LYS A 86 -26.21 7.89 2.33
C LYS A 86 -26.59 7.66 3.80
N LYS A 87 -27.00 8.73 4.49
CA LYS A 87 -27.58 8.63 5.84
C LYS A 87 -28.94 7.93 5.71
N LYS A 88 -29.18 6.97 6.59
CA LYS A 88 -30.47 6.28 6.72
C LYS A 88 -31.36 7.10 7.64
#